data_AF-A0A1H4SMA5-F1
#
_entry.id   AF-A0A1H4SMA5-F1
#
_cell.length_a   1.000
_cell.length_b   1.000
_cell.length_c   1.000
_cell.angle_alpha   90.00
_cell.angle_beta   90.00
_cell.angle_gamma   90.00
#
_symmetry.space_group_name_H-M   'P 1'
#
loop_
_entity.id
_entity.type
_entity.pdbx_description
1 polymer ?
#
loop_
_entity_poly.entity_id
_entity_poly.type
_entity_poly.pdbx_seq_one_letter_code
_entity_poly.pdbx_strand_id
1 'polypeptide(L)'
;MKLRIKEVAKKKKASMSEIANHLEVTPTQVSYYNSGTSLIPLDKLQKIAEFLNCDILELIEPSSPNFAHFYNSTGEWWGIRKE
;
A
#
# COMPACT_ATOMS: atom_id res chain seq x y z
N MET A 1 -9.02 -2.00 8.82
CA MET A 1 -7.85 -2.60 8.15
C MET A 1 -6.78 -1.53 8.04
N LYS A 2 -5.56 -1.82 8.47
CA LYS A 2 -4.42 -0.91 8.27
C LYS A 2 -3.78 -1.24 6.93
N LEU A 3 -3.34 -0.22 6.22
CA LEU A 3 -2.63 -0.37 4.95
C LEU A 3 -1.21 0.16 5.10
N ARG A 4 -0.37 -0.26 4.15
CA ARG A 4 1.05 0.12 4.08
C ARG A 4 1.37 0.92 2.81
N ILE A 5 0.37 1.66 2.31
CA ILE A 5 0.47 2.52 1.11
C ILE A 5 1.70 3.42 1.19
N LYS A 6 1.92 4.10 2.32
CA LYS A 6 3.05 5.02 2.51
C LYS A 6 4.41 4.32 2.42
N GLU A 7 4.50 3.10 2.95
CA GLU A 7 5.74 2.33 2.94
C GLU A 7 6.07 1.85 1.52
N VAL A 8 5.08 1.28 0.84
CA VAL A 8 5.23 0.78 -0.54
C VAL A 8 5.50 1.93 -1.50
N ALA A 9 4.80 3.06 -1.38
CA ALA A 9 5.07 4.26 -2.16
C ALA A 9 6.52 4.73 -2.04
N LYS A 10 7.08 4.74 -0.81
CA LYS A 10 8.49 5.09 -0.58
C LYS A 10 9.44 4.11 -1.30
N LYS A 11 9.17 2.79 -1.25
CA LYS A 11 9.96 1.78 -1.97
C LYS A 11 9.90 1.98 -3.48
N LYS A 12 8.74 2.38 -4.00
CA LYS A 12 8.48 2.63 -5.43
C LYS A 12 8.81 4.05 -5.88
N LYS A 13 9.42 4.87 -5.01
CA LYS A 13 9.80 6.27 -5.27
C LYS A 13 8.63 7.16 -5.70
N ALA A 14 7.45 6.89 -5.17
CA ALA A 14 6.25 7.71 -5.34
C ALA A 14 5.89 8.45 -4.04
N SER A 15 5.26 9.60 -4.18
CA SER A 15 4.76 10.42 -3.08
C SER A 15 3.27 10.18 -2.85
N MET A 16 2.82 10.45 -1.62
CA MET A 16 1.39 10.38 -1.26
C MET A 16 0.56 11.40 -2.05
N SER A 17 1.15 12.52 -2.46
CA SER A 17 0.50 13.54 -3.28
C SER A 17 0.26 13.06 -4.70
N GLU A 18 1.21 12.35 -5.31
CA GLU A 18 1.02 11.76 -6.65
C GLU A 18 -0.10 10.70 -6.64
N ILE A 19 -0.13 9.85 -5.60
CA ILE A 19 -1.22 8.88 -5.41
C ILE A 19 -2.57 9.60 -5.25
N ALA A 20 -2.61 10.66 -4.44
CA ALA A 20 -3.83 11.43 -4.23
C ALA A 20 -4.34 12.06 -5.53
N ASN A 21 -3.44 12.64 -6.32
CA ASN A 21 -3.77 13.20 -7.63
C ASN A 21 -4.29 12.13 -8.59
N HIS A 22 -3.66 10.96 -8.64
CA HIS A 22 -4.09 9.84 -9.49
C HIS A 22 -5.49 9.32 -9.11
N LEU A 23 -5.83 9.35 -7.83
CA LEU A 23 -7.13 8.92 -7.31
C LEU A 23 -8.21 10.02 -7.30
N GLU A 24 -7.86 11.25 -7.68
CA GLU A 24 -8.72 12.43 -7.58
C GLU A 24 -9.27 12.65 -6.15
N VAL A 25 -8.39 12.52 -5.15
CA VAL A 25 -8.69 12.70 -3.73
C VAL A 25 -7.69 13.65 -3.06
N THR A 26 -7.95 14.00 -1.80
CA THR A 26 -6.98 14.77 -1.02
C THR A 26 -5.85 13.89 -0.45
N PRO A 27 -4.63 14.41 -0.27
CA PRO A 27 -3.54 13.68 0.39
C PRO A 27 -3.90 13.20 1.81
N THR A 28 -4.73 13.98 2.51
CA THR A 28 -5.30 13.61 3.82
C THR A 28 -6.16 12.35 3.72
N GLN A 29 -6.99 12.24 2.68
CA GLN A 29 -7.83 11.05 2.48
C GLN A 29 -6.98 9.80 2.22
N VAL A 30 -5.92 9.89 1.42
CA VAL A 30 -4.97 8.76 1.25
C VAL A 30 -4.28 8.40 2.56
N SER A 31 -3.96 9.41 3.39
CA SER A 31 -3.39 9.18 4.72
C SER A 31 -4.37 8.46 5.66
N TYR A 32 -5.66 8.80 5.61
CA TYR A 32 -6.71 8.10 6.36
C TYR A 32 -6.94 6.67 5.88
N TYR A 33 -6.83 6.42 4.57
CA TYR A 33 -6.81 5.05 4.05
C TYR A 33 -5.61 4.28 4.60
N ASN A 34 -4.42 4.88 4.58
CA ASN A 34 -3.20 4.26 5.10
C ASN A 34 -3.32 3.88 6.59
N SER A 35 -3.80 4.80 7.44
CA SER A 35 -3.95 4.54 8.88
C SER A 35 -5.11 3.61 9.22
N GLY A 36 -6.03 3.37 8.29
CA GLY A 36 -7.28 2.68 8.56
C GLY A 36 -8.33 3.55 9.27
N THR A 37 -8.13 4.86 9.34
CA THR A 37 -9.11 5.84 9.85
C THR A 37 -10.34 5.90 8.94
N SER A 38 -10.15 5.73 7.64
CA SER A 38 -11.24 5.62 6.66
C SER A 38 -11.09 4.31 5.90
N LEU A 39 -12.22 3.65 5.63
CA LEU A 39 -12.24 2.49 4.74
C LEU A 39 -11.95 2.94 3.31
N ILE A 40 -10.99 2.27 2.67
CA ILE A 40 -10.74 2.46 1.25
C ILE A 40 -11.70 1.58 0.44
N PRO A 41 -12.36 2.11 -0.59
CA PRO A 41 -13.02 1.30 -1.60
C PRO A 41 -12.03 0.37 -2.34
N LEU A 42 -12.46 -0.84 -2.69
CA LEU A 42 -11.57 -1.82 -3.33
C LEU A 42 -11.02 -1.34 -4.68
N ASP A 43 -11.84 -0.64 -5.47
CA ASP A 43 -11.44 -0.04 -6.75
C ASP A 43 -10.34 1.02 -6.57
N LYS A 44 -10.40 1.83 -5.51
CA LYS A 44 -9.35 2.79 -5.18
C LYS A 44 -8.08 2.08 -4.74
N LEU A 45 -8.18 1.02 -3.93
CA LEU A 45 -7.00 0.25 -3.53
C LEU A 45 -6.33 -0.40 -4.74
N GLN A 46 -7.12 -0.94 -5.66
CA GLN A 46 -6.64 -1.50 -6.93
C GLN A 46 -5.91 -0.44 -7.78
N LYS A 47 -6.47 0.77 -7.92
CA LYS A 47 -5.82 1.89 -8.61
C LYS A 47 -4.49 2.30 -7.98
N ILE A 48 -4.37 2.25 -6.65
CA ILE A 48 -3.08 2.50 -5.97
C ILE A 48 -2.06 1.43 -6.36
N ALA A 49 -2.45 0.16 -6.37
CA ALA A 49 -1.57 -0.96 -6.72
C ALA A 49 -1.07 -0.84 -8.17
N GLU A 50 -1.96 -0.49 -9.09
CA GLU A 50 -1.64 -0.21 -10.50
C GLU A 50 -0.67 0.96 -10.63
N PHE A 51 -0.96 2.08 -9.96
CA PHE A 51 -0.09 3.26 -9.97
C PHE A 51 1.32 2.96 -9.43
N LEU A 52 1.41 2.13 -8.38
CA LEU A 52 2.68 1.74 -7.76
C LEU A 52 3.36 0.55 -8.44
N ASN A 53 2.74 -0.03 -9.48
CA ASN A 53 3.17 -1.26 -10.12
C ASN A 53 3.54 -2.34 -9.08
N CYS A 54 2.57 -2.66 -8.23
CA CYS A 54 2.66 -3.71 -7.22
C CYS A 54 1.40 -4.57 -7.17
N ASP A 55 1.49 -5.70 -6.49
CA ASP A 55 0.31 -6.50 -6.17
C ASP A 55 -0.52 -5.78 -5.10
N ILE A 56 -1.85 -5.93 -5.15
CA ILE A 56 -2.75 -5.32 -4.15
C ILE A 56 -2.47 -5.82 -2.74
N LEU A 57 -2.03 -7.07 -2.59
CA LEU A 57 -1.67 -7.68 -1.32
C LEU A 57 -0.43 -7.03 -0.72
N GLU A 58 0.47 -6.45 -1.52
CA GLU A 58 1.64 -5.71 -1.04
C GLU A 58 1.23 -4.47 -0.21
N LEU A 59 0.02 -3.94 -0.44
CA LEU A 59 -0.52 -2.75 0.24
C LEU A 59 -1.26 -3.05 1.54
N ILE A 60 -1.56 -4.32 1.83
CA ILE A 60 -2.39 -4.73 2.96
C ILE A 60 -1.48 -5.21 4.09
N GLU A 61 -1.68 -4.68 5.30
CA GLU A 61 -0.95 -5.17 6.48
C GLU A 61 -1.44 -6.59 6.85
N PRO A 62 -0.55 -7.56 7.11
CA PRO A 62 -0.95 -8.87 7.60
C PRO A 62 -1.73 -8.75 8.92
N SER A 63 -2.83 -9.50 9.04
CA SER A 63 -3.68 -9.46 10.24
C SER A 63 -3.11 -10.26 11.40
N SER A 64 -2.17 -11.17 11.13
CA SER A 64 -1.54 -12.03 12.13
C SER A 64 -0.07 -11.64 12.31
N PRO A 65 0.42 -11.57 13.56
CA PRO A 65 1.78 -11.12 13.85
C PRO A 65 2.86 -12.08 13.35
N ASN A 66 2.50 -13.33 13.03
CA ASN A 66 3.43 -14.32 12.51
C ASN A 66 3.62 -14.19 11.00
N PHE A 67 3.12 -13.14 10.35
CA PHE A 67 3.21 -12.97 8.91
C PHE A 67 3.79 -11.59 8.59
N ALA A 68 4.77 -11.57 7.69
CA ALA A 68 5.45 -10.37 7.26
C ALA A 68 5.61 -10.32 5.74
N HIS A 69 5.83 -9.14 5.19
CA HIS A 69 6.17 -8.98 3.78
C HIS A 69 7.66 -9.21 3.57
N PHE A 70 8.00 -10.10 2.65
CA PHE A 70 9.37 -10.41 2.31
C PHE A 70 9.75 -9.72 1.01
N TYR A 71 10.98 -9.20 0.97
CA TYR A 71 11.59 -8.63 -0.21
C TYR A 71 12.95 -9.29 -0.40
N ASN A 72 13.37 -9.49 -1.65
CA ASN A 72 14.71 -9.98 -1.93
C ASN A 72 15.75 -8.84 -1.86
N SER A 73 17.01 -9.17 -2.13
CA SER A 73 18.12 -8.21 -2.16
C SER A 73 17.98 -7.14 -3.24
N THR A 74 17.20 -7.37 -4.28
CA THR A 74 16.94 -6.41 -5.36
C THR A 74 15.71 -5.53 -5.09
N GLY A 75 15.01 -5.75 -3.97
CA GLY A 75 13.80 -5.01 -3.59
C GLY A 75 12.51 -5.52 -4.25
N GLU A 76 12.55 -6.68 -4.91
CA GLU A 76 11.37 -7.36 -5.43
C GLU A 76 10.56 -7.97 -4.28
N TRP A 77 9.23 -7.83 -4.34
CA TRP A 77 8.34 -8.37 -3.33
C TRP A 77 8.10 -9.87 -3.55
N TRP A 78 8.28 -10.68 -2.51
CA TRP A 78 8.20 -12.14 -2.52
C TRP A 78 6.95 -12.69 -1.83
N GLY A 79 6.00 -11.81 -1.55
CA GLY A 79 4.76 -12.16 -0.87
C GLY A 79 4.81 -12.00 0.65
N ILE A 80 3.70 -12.40 1.27
CA ILE A 80 3.56 -12.52 2.71
C ILE A 80 3.96 -13.94 3.11
N ARG A 81 4.85 -14.09 4.08
CA ARG A 81 5.28 -15.40 4.59
C ARG A 81 5.28 -15.42 6.11
N LYS A 82 5.36 -16.62 6.68
CA LYS A 82 5.46 -16.78 8.13
C LYS A 82 6.83 -16.32 8.63
N GLU A 83 6.86 -15.48 9.65
CA GLU A 83 8.06 -15.09 10.41
C GLU A 83 8.39 -16.11 11.51
#